data_AF-A0A830SGZ2-F1
#
_entry.id   AF-A0A830SGZ2-F1
#
_cell.length_a   1.000
_cell.length_b   1.000
_cell.length_c   1.000
_cell.angle_alpha   90.00
_cell.angle_beta   90.00
_cell.angle_gamma   90.00
#
_symmetry.space_group_name_H-M   'P 1'
#
loop_
_entity.id
_entity.type
_entity.pdbx_description
1 polymer ?
#
loop_
_entity_poly.entity_id
_entity_poly.type
_entity_poly.pdbx_seq_one_letter_code
_entity_poly.pdbx_strand_id
1 'polypeptide(L)'
;EKFPLKELNNPEHDSYAISEKSHGREEIRLHIVCDVPDELIDFTFEWKGLKKLCVAVSFRSIIAEQKKEPEMTVRYYISSADLTAEKFATAIRNHWHVENKLHWRLDVVMNEDDCKIRRGNAAELFSGIRHIAINILTNDKVFKAGLRRKMRKAAMDRNYLASVLAGSGLS
;
A
#
# COMPACT_ATOMS: atom_id res chain seq x y z
N GLU A 1 -1.93 -6.19 -31.76
CA GLU A 1 -0.97 -6.51 -30.69
C GLU A 1 -1.64 -7.49 -29.72
N LYS A 2 -1.04 -8.66 -29.49
CA LYS A 2 -1.55 -9.66 -28.54
C LYS A 2 -0.56 -9.74 -27.39
N PHE A 3 -0.73 -8.91 -26.37
CA PHE A 3 -0.08 -9.14 -25.09
C PHE A 3 -0.45 -10.58 -24.65
N PRO A 4 0.50 -11.47 -24.35
CA PRO A 4 0.25 -12.90 -24.15
C PRO A 4 -0.37 -13.16 -22.76
N LEU A 5 -1.58 -12.62 -22.53
CA LEU A 5 -2.34 -12.74 -21.29
C LEU A 5 -2.62 -14.20 -20.90
N LYS A 6 -2.67 -15.10 -21.88
CA LYS A 6 -2.86 -16.54 -21.65
C LYS A 6 -1.62 -17.20 -21.05
N GLU A 7 -0.42 -16.76 -21.42
CA GLU A 7 0.83 -17.29 -20.89
C GLU A 7 1.09 -16.76 -19.48
N LEU A 8 0.84 -15.47 -19.22
CA LEU A 8 0.96 -14.88 -17.87
C LEU A 8 0.04 -15.52 -16.82
N ASN A 9 -1.07 -16.12 -17.25
CA ASN A 9 -2.05 -16.76 -16.38
C ASN A 9 -1.87 -18.29 -16.33
N ASN A 10 -0.78 -18.84 -16.88
CA ASN A 10 -0.53 -20.28 -16.83
C ASN A 10 -0.08 -20.70 -15.41
N PRO A 11 -0.81 -21.62 -14.74
CA PRO A 11 -0.43 -22.13 -13.42
C PRO A 11 0.87 -22.97 -13.40
N GLU A 12 1.47 -23.27 -14.56
CA GLU A 12 2.81 -23.87 -14.63
C GLU A 12 3.93 -22.92 -14.18
N HIS A 13 3.67 -21.61 -14.17
CA HIS A 13 4.58 -20.62 -13.61
C HIS A 13 4.55 -20.64 -12.08
N ASP A 14 5.60 -20.10 -11.44
CA ASP A 14 5.67 -20.03 -9.98
C ASP A 14 4.43 -19.29 -9.46
N SER A 15 3.67 -19.95 -8.59
CA SER A 15 2.37 -19.46 -8.13
C SER A 15 2.16 -19.68 -6.64
N TYR A 16 1.47 -18.73 -6.01
CA TYR A 16 1.19 -18.73 -4.58
C TYR A 16 -0.23 -18.24 -4.29
N ALA A 17 -1.00 -19.07 -3.62
CA ALA A 17 -2.39 -18.79 -3.25
C ALA A 17 -2.56 -18.66 -1.73
N ILE A 18 -3.37 -17.70 -1.31
CA ILE A 18 -3.74 -17.51 0.10
C ILE A 18 -5.23 -17.17 0.22
N SER A 19 -5.88 -17.70 1.25
CA SER A 19 -7.27 -17.39 1.59
C SER A 19 -7.34 -16.79 2.99
N GLU A 20 -8.00 -15.64 3.12
CA GLU A 20 -8.18 -14.93 4.38
C GLU A 20 -9.67 -14.64 4.64
N LYS A 21 -10.11 -14.87 5.89
CA LYS A 21 -11.43 -14.44 6.38
C LYS A 21 -11.27 -13.35 7.42
N SER A 22 -11.82 -12.16 7.15
CA SER A 22 -11.68 -11.01 8.04
C SER A 22 -12.80 -10.00 7.85
N HIS A 23 -13.27 -9.38 8.94
CA HIS A 23 -14.26 -8.29 8.92
C HIS A 23 -15.51 -8.57 8.06
N GLY A 24 -16.03 -9.81 8.10
CA GLY A 24 -17.21 -10.22 7.32
C GLY A 24 -16.95 -10.46 5.83
N ARG A 25 -15.68 -10.49 5.41
CA ARG A 25 -15.23 -10.73 4.04
C ARG A 25 -14.38 -11.98 3.96
N GLU A 26 -14.50 -12.70 2.85
CA GLU A 26 -13.57 -13.74 2.45
C GLU A 26 -12.83 -13.25 1.20
N GLU A 27 -11.50 -13.31 1.24
CA GLU A 27 -10.65 -12.87 0.15
C GLU A 27 -9.64 -13.95 -0.19
N ILE A 28 -9.71 -14.43 -1.43
CA ILE A 28 -8.76 -15.40 -2.00
C ILE A 28 -7.84 -14.62 -2.92
N ARG A 29 -6.53 -14.77 -2.74
CA ARG A 29 -5.52 -14.10 -3.57
C ARG A 29 -4.60 -15.12 -4.20
N LEU A 30 -4.44 -15.03 -5.51
CA LEU A 30 -3.50 -15.81 -6.29
C LEU A 30 -2.44 -14.88 -6.86
N HIS A 31 -1.18 -15.27 -6.69
CA HIS A 31 -0.03 -14.55 -7.19
C HIS A 31 0.71 -15.46 -8.15
N ILE A 32 1.02 -14.96 -9.35
CA ILE A 32 1.76 -15.69 -10.38
C ILE A 32 2.95 -14.84 -10.77
N VAL A 33 4.12 -15.46 -10.90
CA VAL A 33 5.34 -14.82 -11.36
C VAL A 33 5.90 -15.60 -12.54
N CYS A 34 6.12 -14.92 -13.66
CA CYS A 34 6.77 -15.48 -14.82
C CYS A 34 8.01 -14.67 -15.22
N ASP A 35 8.94 -15.34 -15.89
CA ASP A 35 10.00 -14.68 -16.62
C ASP A 35 9.43 -13.85 -17.77
N VAL A 36 10.18 -12.83 -18.20
CA VAL A 36 9.79 -12.03 -19.36
C VAL A 36 9.83 -12.94 -20.61
N PRO A 37 8.68 -13.17 -21.27
CA PRO A 37 8.65 -13.94 -22.51
C PRO A 37 9.51 -13.30 -23.59
N ASP A 38 10.11 -14.10 -24.46
CA ASP A 38 10.93 -13.62 -25.58
C ASP A 38 10.13 -12.71 -26.54
N GLU A 39 8.81 -12.89 -26.61
CA GLU A 39 7.90 -12.03 -27.39
C GLU A 39 7.82 -10.59 -26.85
N LEU A 40 8.25 -10.36 -25.61
CA LEU A 40 8.26 -9.05 -24.94
C LEU A 40 9.68 -8.45 -24.85
N ILE A 41 10.65 -8.97 -25.63
CA ILE A 41 12.03 -8.46 -25.68
C ILE A 41 12.09 -6.95 -25.96
N ASP A 42 11.21 -6.40 -26.80
CA ASP A 42 11.20 -4.96 -27.08
C ASP A 42 10.96 -4.11 -25.81
N PHE A 43 10.16 -4.60 -24.85
CA PHE A 43 9.94 -3.93 -23.56
C PHE A 43 11.17 -3.97 -22.65
N THR A 44 12.06 -4.96 -22.83
CA THR A 44 13.32 -5.00 -22.06
C THR A 44 14.25 -3.84 -22.43
N PHE A 45 14.08 -3.27 -23.63
CA PHE A 45 14.83 -2.11 -24.09
C PHE A 45 14.32 -0.81 -23.43
N GLU A 46 13.01 -0.67 -23.28
CA GLU A 46 12.39 0.46 -22.57
C GLU A 46 12.60 0.37 -21.05
N TRP A 47 12.48 -0.83 -20.49
CA TRP A 47 12.54 -1.09 -19.05
C TRP A 47 13.83 -1.83 -18.72
N LYS A 48 14.95 -1.09 -18.76
CA LYS A 48 16.28 -1.65 -18.51
C LYS A 48 16.34 -2.38 -17.17
N GLY A 49 16.61 -3.68 -17.24
CA GLY A 49 16.71 -4.55 -16.06
C GLY A 49 15.40 -5.22 -15.64
N LEU A 50 14.35 -5.16 -16.46
CA LEU A 50 13.14 -5.97 -16.28
C LEU A 50 13.50 -7.46 -16.28
N LYS A 51 13.06 -8.20 -15.25
CA LYS A 51 13.33 -9.63 -15.09
C LYS A 51 12.09 -10.48 -14.98
N LYS A 52 11.04 -9.97 -14.31
CA LYS A 52 9.82 -10.72 -14.03
C LYS A 52 8.58 -9.92 -14.37
N LEU A 53 7.56 -10.62 -14.86
CA LEU A 53 6.19 -10.14 -14.93
C LEU A 53 5.39 -10.86 -13.84
N CYS A 54 4.56 -10.11 -13.13
CA CYS A 54 3.83 -10.66 -12.00
C CYS A 54 2.35 -10.31 -12.10
N VAL A 55 1.48 -11.26 -11.75
CA VAL A 55 0.03 -11.10 -11.74
C VAL A 55 -0.48 -11.35 -10.33
N ALA A 56 -1.30 -10.43 -9.81
CA ALA A 56 -2.04 -10.64 -8.59
C ALA A 56 -3.55 -10.63 -8.89
N VAL A 57 -4.19 -11.75 -8.64
CA VAL A 57 -5.64 -11.94 -8.79
C VAL A 57 -6.25 -11.99 -7.40
N SER A 58 -7.22 -11.12 -7.12
CA SER A 58 -8.00 -11.14 -5.88
C SER A 58 -9.47 -11.41 -6.15
N PHE A 59 -10.01 -12.42 -5.48
CA PHE A 59 -11.43 -12.73 -5.41
C PHE A 59 -11.96 -12.31 -4.06
N ARG A 60 -12.95 -11.43 -4.04
CA ARG A 60 -13.57 -10.92 -2.81
C ARG A 60 -15.04 -11.31 -2.75
N SER A 61 -15.46 -11.91 -1.64
CA SER A 61 -16.87 -12.15 -1.34
C SER A 61 -17.26 -11.55 0.01
N ILE A 62 -18.50 -11.05 0.10
CA ILE A 62 -19.09 -10.54 1.33
C ILE A 62 -19.97 -11.65 1.90
N ILE A 63 -19.63 -12.13 3.10
CA ILE A 63 -20.28 -13.30 3.72
C ILE A 63 -21.78 -13.04 3.94
N ALA A 64 -22.14 -11.80 4.26
CA ALA A 64 -23.52 -11.41 4.55
C ALA A 64 -24.41 -11.27 3.30
N GLU A 65 -23.84 -10.94 2.14
CA GLU A 65 -24.64 -10.66 0.93
C GLU A 65 -24.97 -11.93 0.14
N GLN A 66 -24.38 -13.09 0.47
CA GLN A 66 -24.49 -14.34 -0.32
C GLN A 66 -24.43 -14.09 -1.83
N LYS A 67 -23.61 -13.13 -2.28
CA LYS A 67 -23.42 -12.89 -3.72
C LYS A 67 -22.89 -14.18 -4.34
N LYS A 68 -23.61 -14.68 -5.35
CA LYS A 68 -23.25 -15.91 -6.07
C LYS A 68 -21.89 -15.81 -6.76
N GLU A 69 -21.44 -14.60 -7.08
CA GLU A 69 -20.19 -14.37 -7.79
C GLU A 69 -19.26 -13.44 -6.98
N PRO A 70 -18.02 -13.89 -6.69
CA PRO A 70 -17.02 -13.05 -6.04
C PRO A 70 -16.56 -11.94 -6.99
N GLU A 71 -16.29 -10.76 -6.44
CA GLU A 71 -15.69 -9.66 -7.19
C GLU A 71 -14.22 -10.01 -7.50
N MET A 72 -13.91 -10.09 -8.80
CA MET A 72 -12.57 -10.43 -9.29
C MET A 72 -11.83 -9.17 -9.70
N THR A 73 -10.61 -9.00 -9.19
CA THR A 73 -9.71 -7.90 -9.55
C THR A 73 -8.34 -8.46 -9.94
N VAL A 74 -7.84 -8.06 -11.10
CA VAL A 74 -6.53 -8.47 -11.62
C VAL A 74 -5.60 -7.26 -11.66
N ARG A 75 -4.39 -7.43 -11.15
CA ARG A 75 -3.34 -6.38 -11.15
C ARG A 75 -2.07 -6.96 -11.75
N TYR A 76 -1.49 -6.21 -12.69
CA TYR A 76 -0.24 -6.56 -13.36
C TYR A 76 0.91 -5.73 -12.81
N TYR A 77 2.07 -6.35 -12.61
CA TYR A 77 3.27 -5.73 -12.10
C TYR A 77 4.48 -6.16 -12.92
N ILE A 78 5.47 -5.28 -12.93
CA ILE A 78 6.79 -5.53 -13.51
C ILE A 78 7.84 -5.46 -12.40
N SER A 79 8.87 -6.30 -12.47
CA SER A 79 9.93 -6.33 -11.46
C SER A 79 11.31 -6.48 -12.11
N SER A 80 12.26 -5.67 -11.65
CA SER A 80 13.69 -5.82 -11.95
C SER A 80 14.40 -6.78 -10.99
N ALA A 81 13.74 -7.14 -9.89
CA ALA A 81 14.21 -8.15 -8.96
C ALA A 81 13.75 -9.53 -9.40
N ASP A 82 14.61 -10.53 -9.18
CA ASP A 82 14.24 -11.93 -9.29
C ASP A 82 13.39 -12.32 -8.08
N LEU A 83 12.13 -12.68 -8.32
CA LEU A 83 11.12 -12.89 -7.28
C LEU A 83 10.48 -14.26 -7.46
N THR A 84 10.22 -14.92 -6.34
CA THR A 84 9.28 -16.05 -6.27
C THR A 84 7.87 -15.52 -6.01
N ALA A 85 6.85 -16.33 -6.27
CA ALA A 85 5.45 -15.96 -6.06
C ALA A 85 5.15 -15.60 -4.60
N GLU A 86 5.77 -16.28 -3.63
CA GLU A 86 5.63 -15.98 -2.20
C GLU A 86 6.29 -14.63 -1.82
N LYS A 87 7.48 -14.34 -2.33
CA LYS A 87 8.15 -13.04 -2.13
C LYS A 87 7.35 -11.91 -2.74
N PHE A 88 6.80 -12.13 -3.94
CA PHE A 88 5.93 -11.17 -4.61
C PHE A 88 4.63 -10.93 -3.83
N ALA A 89 3.97 -11.98 -3.33
CA ALA A 89 2.79 -11.87 -2.48
C ALA A 89 3.08 -11.03 -1.22
N THR A 90 4.23 -11.29 -0.57
CA THR A 90 4.68 -10.53 0.60
C THR A 90 4.95 -9.06 0.25
N ALA A 91 5.62 -8.79 -0.87
CA ALA A 91 5.93 -7.44 -1.33
C ALA A 91 4.67 -6.62 -1.62
N ILE A 92 3.69 -7.18 -2.35
CA ILE A 92 2.40 -6.51 -2.59
C ILE A 92 1.69 -6.24 -1.27
N ARG A 93 1.70 -7.21 -0.35
CA ARG A 93 0.99 -7.04 0.92
C ARG A 93 1.60 -5.95 1.78
N ASN A 94 2.93 -5.84 1.79
CA ASN A 94 3.65 -4.75 2.43
C ASN A 94 3.42 -3.41 1.72
N HIS A 95 3.37 -3.38 0.39
CA HIS A 95 3.02 -2.16 -0.36
C HIS A 95 1.62 -1.66 0.01
N TRP A 96 0.63 -2.56 0.05
CA TRP A 96 -0.73 -2.23 0.51
C TRP A 96 -0.75 -1.76 1.98
N HIS A 97 0.18 -2.24 2.80
CA HIS A 97 0.32 -1.79 4.17
C HIS A 97 0.74 -0.32 4.26
N VAL A 98 1.64 0.12 3.37
CA VAL A 98 2.03 1.54 3.27
C VAL A 98 0.83 2.38 2.88
N GLU A 99 0.03 1.94 1.92
CA GLU A 99 -1.18 2.65 1.50
C GLU A 99 -2.18 2.82 2.64
N ASN A 100 -2.53 1.73 3.32
CA ASN A 100 -3.51 1.79 4.41
C ASN A 100 -2.99 2.49 5.66
N LYS A 101 -1.72 2.25 6.03
CA LYS A 101 -1.19 2.82 7.25
C LYS A 101 -0.69 4.23 7.04
N LEU A 102 -0.12 4.62 5.92
CA LEU A 102 0.46 5.95 5.75
C LEU A 102 -0.46 6.87 4.96
N HIS A 103 -0.72 6.54 3.69
CA HIS A 103 -1.47 7.40 2.77
C HIS A 103 -2.86 7.70 3.29
N TRP A 104 -3.64 6.69 3.69
CA TRP A 104 -4.97 6.94 4.27
C TRP A 104 -4.95 7.88 5.48
N ARG A 105 -3.91 7.81 6.34
CA ARG A 105 -3.79 8.75 7.47
C ARG A 105 -3.46 10.16 7.00
N LEU A 106 -2.64 10.32 5.98
CA LEU A 106 -2.36 11.62 5.39
C LEU A 106 -3.62 12.23 4.77
N ASP A 107 -4.32 11.45 3.96
CA ASP A 107 -5.50 11.91 3.23
C ASP A 107 -6.63 12.26 4.19
N VAL A 108 -7.00 11.33 5.06
CA VAL A 108 -8.18 11.47 5.92
C VAL A 108 -7.89 12.20 7.22
N VAL A 109 -6.74 11.98 7.86
CA VAL A 109 -6.45 12.62 9.16
C VAL A 109 -5.78 13.98 8.98
N MET A 110 -4.85 14.10 8.03
CA MET A 110 -4.11 15.35 7.78
C MET A 110 -4.71 16.22 6.66
N ASN A 111 -5.81 15.77 6.04
CA ASN A 111 -6.52 16.49 5.00
C ASN A 111 -5.58 16.88 3.83
N GLU A 112 -4.71 15.95 3.44
CA GLU A 112 -3.68 16.20 2.44
C GLU A 112 -4.28 16.45 1.05
N ASP A 113 -5.17 15.57 0.58
CA ASP A 113 -5.85 15.71 -0.73
C ASP A 113 -6.68 17.00 -0.84
N ASP A 114 -7.30 17.41 0.25
CA ASP A 114 -8.12 18.62 0.31
C ASP A 114 -7.27 19.92 0.38
N CYS A 115 -5.95 19.80 0.49
CA CYS A 115 -5.06 20.95 0.63
C CYS A 115 -4.90 21.71 -0.69
N LYS A 116 -5.51 22.89 -0.78
CA LYS A 116 -5.50 23.73 -1.99
C LYS A 116 -4.26 24.64 -2.13
N ILE A 117 -3.19 24.38 -1.38
CA ILE A 117 -1.96 25.18 -1.46
C ILE A 117 -1.28 24.95 -2.81
N ARG A 118 -0.99 26.05 -3.53
CA ARG A 118 -0.35 26.02 -4.87
C ARG A 118 0.86 26.94 -5.00
N ARG A 119 1.35 27.50 -3.90
CA ARG A 119 2.40 28.53 -3.91
C ARG A 119 3.78 27.91 -3.80
N GLY A 120 4.58 28.00 -4.87
CA GLY A 120 5.97 27.53 -4.87
C GLY A 120 6.10 26.08 -4.36
N ASN A 121 7.10 25.82 -3.52
CA ASN A 121 7.36 24.49 -2.97
C ASN A 121 6.50 24.15 -1.73
N ALA A 122 5.44 24.92 -1.45
CA ALA A 122 4.68 24.75 -0.21
C ALA A 122 3.96 23.39 -0.12
N ALA A 123 3.56 22.80 -1.24
CA ALA A 123 2.94 21.46 -1.24
C ALA A 123 3.92 20.39 -0.72
N GLU A 124 5.14 20.37 -1.24
CA GLU A 124 6.20 19.43 -0.84
C GLU A 124 6.62 19.64 0.61
N LEU A 125 6.87 20.90 1.00
CA LEU A 125 7.24 21.25 2.38
C LEU A 125 6.17 20.80 3.38
N PHE A 126 4.90 21.02 3.06
CA PHE A 126 3.80 20.68 3.95
C PHE A 126 3.58 19.17 4.02
N SER A 127 3.78 18.43 2.93
CA SER A 127 3.80 16.97 2.96
C SER A 127 4.87 16.45 3.93
N GLY A 128 6.10 16.96 3.85
CA GLY A 128 7.17 16.62 4.80
C GLY A 128 6.81 16.91 6.26
N ILE A 129 6.21 18.07 6.54
CA ILE A 129 5.75 18.44 7.90
C ILE A 129 4.66 17.47 8.39
N ARG A 130 3.71 17.08 7.54
CA ARG A 130 2.67 16.10 7.90
C ARG A 130 3.29 14.76 8.27
N HIS A 131 4.25 14.26 7.49
CA HIS A 131 4.96 13.02 7.81
C HIS A 131 5.64 13.07 9.18
N ILE A 132 6.36 14.16 9.47
CA ILE A 132 7.01 14.37 10.77
C ILE A 132 5.96 14.37 11.89
N ALA A 133 4.87 15.12 11.73
CA ALA A 133 3.80 15.21 12.73
C ALA A 133 3.10 13.86 12.97
N ILE A 134 2.81 13.07 11.92
CA ILE A 134 2.25 11.72 12.06
C ILE A 134 3.19 10.84 12.88
N ASN A 135 4.50 10.85 12.56
CA ASN A 135 5.48 9.99 13.25
C ASN A 135 5.57 10.34 14.73
N ILE A 136 5.72 11.63 15.05
CA ILE A 136 5.79 12.12 16.43
C ILE A 136 4.51 11.74 17.21
N LEU A 137 3.33 12.04 16.67
CA LEU A 137 2.06 11.79 17.36
C LEU A 137 1.73 10.29 17.44
N THR A 138 2.18 9.48 16.48
CA THR A 138 2.00 8.01 16.54
C THR A 138 2.87 7.39 17.63
N ASN A 139 4.06 7.96 17.85
CA ASN A 139 5.00 7.50 18.87
C ASN A 139 4.62 7.94 20.29
N ASP A 140 3.87 9.04 20.45
CA ASP A 140 3.34 9.44 21.77
C ASP A 140 2.54 8.31 22.44
N LYS A 141 3.01 7.86 23.61
CA LYS A 141 2.34 6.86 24.45
C LYS A 141 1.66 7.47 25.67
N VAL A 142 1.89 8.75 25.97
CA VAL A 142 1.34 9.44 27.15
C VAL A 142 -0.15 9.64 26.98
N PHE A 143 -0.59 10.12 25.82
CA PHE A 143 -2.01 10.26 25.52
C PHE A 143 -2.50 9.18 24.55
N LYS A 144 -3.11 8.12 25.09
CA LYS A 144 -3.63 6.99 24.28
C LYS A 144 -4.94 7.36 23.58
N ALA A 145 -4.83 8.08 22.47
CA ALA A 145 -5.96 8.47 21.64
C ALA A 145 -5.64 8.39 20.14
N GLY A 146 -6.68 8.41 19.31
CA GLY A 146 -6.55 8.49 17.86
C GLY A 146 -5.87 9.80 17.41
N LEU A 147 -5.23 9.75 16.25
CA LEU A 147 -4.36 10.83 15.73
C LEU A 147 -5.07 12.21 15.70
N ARG A 148 -6.33 12.29 15.24
CA ARG A 148 -7.12 13.53 15.27
C ARG A 148 -7.27 14.13 16.67
N ARG A 149 -7.46 13.31 17.71
CA ARG A 149 -7.58 13.77 19.10
C ARG A 149 -6.24 14.24 19.66
N LYS A 150 -5.16 13.54 19.33
CA LYS A 150 -3.79 13.95 19.71
C LYS A 150 -3.44 15.30 19.09
N MET A 151 -3.71 15.49 17.80
CA MET A 151 -3.52 16.77 17.13
C MET A 151 -4.34 17.90 17.80
N ARG A 152 -5.62 17.65 18.07
CA ARG A 152 -6.48 18.64 18.75
C ARG A 152 -5.95 19.01 20.13
N LYS A 153 -5.48 18.02 20.91
CA LYS A 153 -4.88 18.27 22.22
C LYS A 153 -3.59 19.09 22.08
N ALA A 154 -2.73 18.78 21.12
CA ALA A 154 -1.51 19.55 20.84
C ALA A 154 -1.81 20.99 20.40
N ALA A 155 -2.93 21.22 19.71
CA ALA A 155 -3.37 22.57 19.35
C ALA A 155 -3.93 23.37 20.55
N MET A 156 -4.46 22.70 21.58
CA MET A 156 -5.14 23.33 22.72
C MET A 156 -4.28 23.46 23.98
N ASP A 157 -3.27 22.59 24.13
CA ASP A 157 -2.43 22.51 25.32
C ASP A 157 -0.94 22.64 24.93
N ARG A 158 -0.35 23.79 25.28
CA ARG A 158 1.06 24.09 24.99
C ARG A 158 2.03 23.16 25.71
N ASN A 159 1.70 22.68 26.90
CA ASN A 159 2.56 21.76 27.65
C ASN A 159 2.57 20.39 26.97
N TYR A 160 1.40 19.92 26.54
CA TYR A 160 1.33 18.68 25.76
C TYR A 160 2.04 18.84 24.41
N LEU A 161 1.84 19.94 23.68
CA LEU A 161 2.58 20.21 22.44
C LEU A 161 4.10 20.15 22.65
N ALA A 162 4.61 20.85 23.67
CA ALA A 162 6.03 20.85 24.01
C ALA A 162 6.53 19.43 24.34
N SER A 163 5.77 18.65 25.11
CA SER A 163 6.14 17.27 25.47
C SER A 163 6.25 16.34 24.25
N VAL A 164 5.36 16.54 23.29
CA VAL A 164 5.30 15.75 22.05
C VAL A 164 6.43 16.14 21.11
N LEU A 165 6.72 17.44 20.98
CA LEU A 165 7.82 17.96 20.15
C LEU A 165 9.21 17.67 20.72
N ALA A 166 9.35 17.70 22.06
CA ALA A 166 10.59 17.34 22.73
C ALA A 166 10.93 15.85 22.62
N GLY A 167 10.04 15.04 22.02
CA GLY A 167 10.16 13.60 21.97
C GLY A 167 9.94 13.04 23.37
N SER A 168 8.70 12.72 23.72
CA SER A 168 8.39 12.00 24.95
C SER A 168 9.11 10.65 24.96
N GLY A 169 10.33 10.66 25.52
CA GLY A 169 11.26 9.55 25.69
C GLY A 169 12.16 9.29 24.48
N LEU A 170 13.41 9.72 24.57
CA LEU A 170 14.52 8.86 24.17
C LEU A 170 14.35 7.54 24.94
N SER A 171 13.80 6.52 24.28
CA SER A 171 13.86 5.13 24.71
C SER A 171 14.10 4.26 23.49
#